data_AF-A0A371NBW9-F1
#
_entry.id   AF-A0A371NBW9-F1
#
_cell.length_a   1.000
_cell.length_b   1.000
_cell.length_c   1.000
_cell.angle_alpha   90.00
_cell.angle_beta   90.00
_cell.angle_gamma   90.00
#
_symmetry.space_group_name_H-M   'P 1'
#
loop_
_entity.id
_entity.type
_entity.pdbx_description
1 polymer ?
#
loop_
_entity_poly.entity_id
_entity_poly.type
_entity_poly.pdbx_seq_one_letter_code
_entity_poly.pdbx_strand_id
1 'polypeptide(L)'
;MDDCGYVMAGASLLLMIPVIITTAMILSLGEAHSDMNTERKLSACVEGAAWDIRDNVPIITLDVLNETAGEAINGALPSDDVRNLVRERVQERIDRLCRSHRNVNASCRVNSVEGTEDPFQVEVNSTLEIRAGNIEHTENLSVRVTVDGLPDPLPFRVLGRLEHSNTTMEYGDALAEYLNSSGVDGGAYINATGPLIIRRCPYEPYTSHGPEGVHACILNGYYHESRDGACYLCRLEGKTSCPHMGLETFIIPSKELGEAPVSIDHVLFNEKYTGEALNISGFIIYLDAGHMTKYGVRRQ
;
A
#
# COMPACT_ATOMS: atom_id res chain seq x y z
N MET A 1 41.57 -79.71 34.70
CA MET A 1 40.72 -78.53 34.50
C MET A 1 41.09 -77.95 33.15
N ASP A 2 40.10 -77.69 32.31
CA ASP A 2 40.30 -77.42 30.88
C ASP A 2 40.64 -75.93 30.69
N ASP A 3 41.89 -75.57 30.95
CA ASP A 3 42.37 -74.18 31.01
C ASP A 3 42.25 -73.46 29.64
N CYS A 4 42.19 -74.22 28.53
CA CYS A 4 41.93 -73.66 27.20
C CYS A 4 40.51 -73.11 27.03
N GLY A 5 39.51 -73.71 27.70
CA GLY A 5 38.12 -73.26 27.65
C GLY A 5 37.90 -71.91 28.36
N TYR A 6 38.61 -71.69 29.47
CA TYR A 6 38.55 -70.42 30.21
C TYR A 6 39.23 -69.26 29.47
N VAL A 7 40.37 -69.52 28.82
CA VAL A 7 41.07 -68.51 28.01
C VAL A 7 40.25 -68.14 26.77
N MET A 8 39.65 -69.13 26.10
CA MET A 8 38.76 -68.89 24.95
C MET A 8 37.48 -68.15 25.36
N ALA A 9 36.84 -68.52 26.48
CA ALA A 9 35.65 -67.81 26.98
C ALA A 9 35.96 -66.36 27.40
N GLY A 10 37.12 -66.12 28.04
CA GLY A 10 37.58 -64.79 28.42
C GLY A 10 37.92 -63.90 27.21
N ALA A 11 38.59 -64.45 26.19
CA ALA A 11 38.87 -63.76 24.94
C ALA A 11 37.58 -63.44 24.16
N SER A 12 36.61 -64.35 24.16
CA SER A 12 35.28 -64.14 23.57
C SER A 12 34.53 -62.99 24.25
N LEU A 13 34.57 -62.93 25.59
CA LEU A 13 33.97 -61.86 26.37
C LEU A 13 34.65 -60.50 26.10
N LEU A 14 35.98 -60.49 26.01
CA LEU A 14 36.76 -59.29 25.67
C LEU A 14 36.47 -58.77 24.26
N LEU A 15 36.14 -59.65 23.30
CA LEU A 15 35.73 -59.27 21.95
C LEU A 15 34.28 -58.76 21.88
N MET A 16 33.41 -59.15 22.81
CA MET A 16 32.02 -58.66 22.89
C MET A 16 31.95 -57.19 23.32
N ILE A 17 32.87 -56.73 24.17
CA ILE A 17 32.88 -55.35 24.69
C ILE A 17 33.03 -54.32 23.56
N PRO A 18 34.02 -54.41 22.64
CA PRO A 18 34.13 -53.54 21.47
C PRO A 18 32.88 -53.55 20.58
N VAL A 19 32.25 -54.71 20.39
CA VAL A 19 31.04 -54.85 19.57
C VAL A 19 29.85 -54.11 20.20
N ILE A 20 29.67 -54.22 21.52
CA ILE A 20 28.62 -53.48 22.25
C ILE A 20 28.86 -51.97 22.15
N ILE A 21 30.10 -51.52 22.35
CA ILE A 21 30.46 -50.09 22.27
C ILE A 21 30.22 -49.55 20.85
N THR A 22 30.66 -50.27 19.81
CA THR A 22 30.46 -49.85 18.42
C THR A 22 28.99 -49.83 18.03
N THR A 23 28.19 -50.80 18.48
CA THR A 23 26.74 -50.81 18.26
C THR A 23 26.05 -49.63 18.95
N ALA A 24 26.42 -49.32 20.19
CA ALA A 24 25.91 -48.16 20.92
C ALA A 24 26.28 -46.83 20.23
N MET A 25 27.51 -46.72 19.71
CA MET A 25 27.94 -45.56 18.93
C MET A 25 27.14 -45.40 17.63
N ILE A 26 26.91 -46.49 16.89
CA ILE A 26 26.10 -46.46 15.65
C ILE A 26 24.67 -46.02 15.94
N LEU A 27 24.06 -46.52 17.02
CA LEU A 27 22.73 -46.11 17.45
C LEU A 27 22.68 -44.60 17.79
N SER A 28 23.65 -44.11 18.58
CA SER A 28 23.75 -42.69 18.94
C SER A 28 23.96 -41.77 17.72
N LEU A 29 24.80 -42.20 16.76
CA LEU A 29 24.98 -41.49 15.48
C LEU A 29 23.69 -41.46 14.64
N GLY A 30 22.92 -42.55 14.65
CA GLY A 30 21.63 -42.65 13.97
C GLY A 30 20.59 -41.69 14.56
N GLU A 31 20.50 -41.61 15.89
CA GLU A 31 19.64 -40.65 16.60
C GLU A 31 20.05 -39.21 16.29
N ALA A 32 21.33 -38.87 16.43
CA ALA A 32 21.84 -37.53 16.13
C ALA A 32 21.57 -37.10 14.68
N HIS A 33 21.72 -38.02 13.71
CA HIS A 33 21.42 -37.74 12.31
C HIS A 33 19.91 -37.51 12.06
N SER A 34 19.05 -38.26 12.75
CA SER A 34 17.60 -38.07 12.70
C SER A 34 17.18 -36.71 13.25
N ASP A 35 17.76 -36.31 14.38
CA ASP A 35 17.50 -35.01 15.01
C ASP A 35 17.92 -33.85 14.10
N MET A 36 19.13 -33.92 13.54
CA MET A 36 19.62 -32.92 12.56
C MET A 36 18.70 -32.81 11.34
N ASN A 37 18.22 -33.93 10.80
CA ASN A 37 17.31 -33.91 9.66
C ASN A 37 15.94 -33.32 10.03
N THR A 38 15.48 -33.55 11.26
CA THR A 38 14.22 -33.00 11.77
C THR A 38 14.32 -31.49 11.97
N GLU A 39 15.39 -31.01 12.61
CA GLU A 39 15.66 -29.58 12.76
C GLU A 39 15.79 -28.88 11.40
N ARG A 40 16.50 -29.49 10.44
CA ARG A 40 16.61 -28.92 9.08
C ARG A 40 15.26 -28.79 8.38
N LYS A 41 14.37 -29.79 8.53
CA LYS A 41 13.01 -29.72 7.98
C LYS A 41 12.19 -28.62 8.64
N LEU A 42 12.25 -28.51 9.97
CA LEU A 42 11.55 -27.47 10.71
C LEU A 42 12.06 -26.07 10.31
N SER A 43 13.38 -25.91 10.15
CA SER A 43 14.00 -24.67 9.71
C SER A 43 13.49 -24.25 8.32
N ALA A 44 13.42 -25.17 7.37
CA ALA A 44 12.88 -24.91 6.04
C ALA A 44 11.39 -24.54 6.07
N CYS A 45 10.60 -25.17 6.96
CA CYS A 45 9.19 -24.80 7.15
C CYS A 45 9.04 -23.38 7.72
N VAL A 46 9.87 -23.00 8.70
CA VAL A 46 9.88 -21.66 9.30
C VAL A 46 10.26 -20.61 8.27
N GLU A 47 11.34 -20.84 7.52
CA GLU A 47 11.79 -19.94 6.46
C GLU A 47 10.71 -19.79 5.37
N GLY A 48 10.15 -20.90 4.87
CA GLY A 48 9.10 -20.87 3.86
C GLY A 48 7.86 -20.09 4.29
N ALA A 49 7.41 -20.27 5.54
CA ALA A 49 6.29 -19.51 6.09
C ALA A 49 6.62 -18.02 6.28
N ALA A 50 7.86 -17.69 6.66
CA ALA A 50 8.29 -16.30 6.81
C ALA A 50 8.27 -15.56 5.47
N TRP A 51 8.79 -16.18 4.41
CA TRP A 51 8.76 -15.63 3.06
C TRP A 51 7.33 -15.47 2.54
N ASP A 52 6.49 -16.50 2.67
CA ASP A 52 5.11 -16.44 2.20
C ASP A 52 4.32 -15.32 2.90
N ILE A 53 4.43 -15.20 4.22
CA ILE A 53 3.76 -14.11 4.95
C ILE A 53 4.31 -12.75 4.51
N ARG A 54 5.64 -12.59 4.45
CA ARG A 54 6.29 -11.32 4.06
C ARG A 54 5.83 -10.85 2.67
N ASP A 55 5.81 -11.75 1.69
CA ASP A 55 5.48 -11.42 0.30
C ASP A 55 3.98 -11.12 0.12
N ASN A 56 3.13 -11.67 0.97
CA ASN A 56 1.68 -11.43 0.91
C ASN A 56 1.24 -10.16 1.68
N VAL A 57 2.00 -9.63 2.64
CA VAL A 57 1.67 -8.36 3.33
C VAL A 57 1.35 -7.22 2.35
N PRO A 58 2.20 -6.90 1.34
CA PRO A 58 1.91 -5.82 0.41
C PRO A 58 0.70 -6.10 -0.47
N ILE A 59 0.51 -7.36 -0.90
CA ILE A 59 -0.61 -7.78 -1.77
C ILE A 59 -1.94 -7.63 -1.01
N ILE A 60 -2.00 -8.18 0.19
CA ILE A 60 -3.17 -8.08 1.08
C ILE A 60 -3.50 -6.61 1.37
N THR A 61 -2.49 -5.80 1.63
CA THR A 61 -2.68 -4.37 1.91
C THR A 61 -3.27 -3.65 0.70
N LEU A 62 -2.71 -3.87 -0.49
CA LEU A 62 -3.19 -3.27 -1.72
C LEU A 62 -4.67 -3.62 -1.98
N ASP A 63 -5.02 -4.91 -1.82
CA ASP A 63 -6.40 -5.39 -1.97
C ASP A 63 -7.35 -4.71 -0.98
N VAL A 64 -6.94 -4.59 0.29
CA VAL A 64 -7.75 -3.90 1.32
C VAL A 64 -7.92 -2.42 0.99
N LEU A 65 -6.88 -1.74 0.54
CA LEU A 65 -6.95 -0.32 0.14
C LEU A 65 -7.88 -0.13 -1.06
N ASN A 66 -7.85 -1.03 -2.04
CA ASN A 66 -8.72 -1.00 -3.21
C ASN A 66 -10.19 -1.22 -2.83
N GLU A 67 -10.48 -2.24 -2.01
CA GLU A 67 -11.83 -2.50 -1.52
C GLU A 67 -12.38 -1.35 -0.68
N THR A 68 -11.55 -0.77 0.19
CA THR A 68 -11.92 0.37 1.03
C THR A 68 -12.23 1.61 0.19
N ALA A 69 -11.50 1.84 -0.91
CA ALA A 69 -11.84 2.90 -1.85
C ALA A 69 -13.12 2.61 -2.64
N GLY A 70 -13.37 1.35 -3.00
CA GLY A 70 -14.65 0.93 -3.56
C GLY A 70 -15.83 1.22 -2.61
N GLU A 71 -15.67 0.95 -1.32
CA GLU A 71 -16.67 1.31 -0.31
C GLU A 71 -16.85 2.83 -0.16
N ALA A 72 -15.76 3.60 -0.26
CA ALA A 72 -15.82 5.06 -0.23
C ALA A 72 -16.63 5.61 -1.41
N ILE A 73 -16.36 5.12 -2.61
CA ILE A 73 -17.04 5.51 -3.86
C ILE A 73 -18.54 5.16 -3.80
N ASN A 74 -18.87 4.00 -3.23
CA ASN A 74 -20.25 3.56 -3.07
C ASN A 74 -20.98 4.19 -1.87
N GLY A 75 -20.32 5.06 -1.10
CA GLY A 75 -20.89 5.71 0.08
C GLY A 75 -21.12 4.79 1.28
N ALA A 76 -20.52 3.60 1.29
CA ALA A 76 -20.63 2.61 2.37
C ALA A 76 -19.55 2.77 3.45
N LEU A 77 -18.48 3.51 3.17
CA LEU A 77 -17.37 3.70 4.09
C LEU A 77 -17.75 4.64 5.26
N PRO A 78 -17.56 4.24 6.53
CA PRO A 78 -17.81 5.09 7.69
C PRO A 78 -16.94 6.36 7.64
N SER A 79 -17.38 7.41 8.35
CA SER A 79 -16.69 8.71 8.37
C SER A 79 -15.41 8.71 9.20
N ASP A 80 -15.31 7.85 10.21
CA ASP A 80 -14.32 7.99 11.27
C ASP A 80 -13.31 6.83 11.26
N ASP A 81 -12.04 7.19 11.47
CA ASP A 81 -10.91 6.30 11.74
C ASP A 81 -10.63 5.21 10.68
N VAL A 82 -10.60 5.63 9.41
CA VAL A 82 -10.32 4.74 8.28
C VAL A 82 -8.95 4.07 8.40
N ARG A 83 -7.96 4.73 9.02
CA ARG A 83 -6.64 4.14 9.28
C ARG A 83 -6.72 2.89 10.14
N ASN A 84 -7.45 2.94 11.26
CA ASN A 84 -7.62 1.75 12.08
C ASN A 84 -8.47 0.69 11.38
N LEU A 85 -9.49 1.09 10.62
CA LEU A 85 -10.29 0.14 9.82
C LEU A 85 -9.41 -0.62 8.80
N VAL A 86 -8.57 0.08 8.04
CA VAL A 86 -7.63 -0.54 7.09
C VAL A 86 -6.67 -1.47 7.83
N ARG A 87 -6.07 -1.02 8.94
CA ARG A 87 -5.17 -1.84 9.77
C ARG A 87 -5.85 -3.14 10.24
N GLU A 88 -7.09 -3.06 10.71
CA GLU A 88 -7.86 -4.21 11.18
C GLU A 88 -8.20 -5.20 10.06
N ARG A 89 -8.57 -4.70 8.88
CA ARG A 89 -8.85 -5.54 7.71
C ARG A 89 -7.59 -6.24 7.18
N VAL A 90 -6.45 -5.54 7.17
CA VAL A 90 -5.15 -6.13 6.83
C VAL A 90 -4.78 -7.20 7.87
N GLN A 91 -4.94 -6.91 9.16
CA GLN A 91 -4.71 -7.88 10.25
C GLN A 91 -5.57 -9.13 10.08
N GLU A 92 -6.86 -8.99 9.79
CA GLU A 92 -7.78 -10.12 9.63
C GLU A 92 -7.35 -11.06 8.49
N ARG A 93 -6.90 -10.50 7.36
CA ARG A 93 -6.42 -11.29 6.21
C ARG A 93 -5.08 -11.96 6.49
N ILE A 94 -4.15 -11.26 7.13
CA ILE A 94 -2.87 -11.82 7.56
C ILE A 94 -3.07 -12.94 8.57
N ASP A 95 -3.98 -12.78 9.54
CA ASP A 95 -4.33 -13.83 10.49
C ASP A 95 -4.82 -15.11 9.79
N ARG A 96 -5.64 -14.97 8.74
CA ARG A 96 -6.10 -16.10 7.93
C ARG A 96 -4.92 -16.77 7.21
N LEU A 97 -3.98 -15.99 6.67
CA LEU A 97 -2.76 -16.51 6.05
C LEU A 97 -1.88 -17.25 7.05
N CYS A 98 -1.62 -16.68 8.24
CA CYS A 98 -0.87 -17.33 9.30
C CYS A 98 -1.49 -18.67 9.70
N ARG A 99 -2.82 -18.74 9.86
CA ARG A 99 -3.55 -19.99 10.17
C ARG A 99 -3.48 -21.03 9.06
N SER A 100 -3.15 -20.65 7.82
CA SER A 100 -3.01 -21.57 6.70
C SER A 100 -1.74 -22.44 6.81
N HIS A 101 -0.71 -21.96 7.51
CA HIS A 101 0.54 -22.68 7.74
C HIS A 101 0.42 -23.69 8.88
N ARG A 102 -0.12 -24.88 8.61
CA ARG A 102 -0.37 -25.92 9.64
C ARG A 102 0.86 -26.53 10.31
N ASN A 103 2.03 -26.40 9.68
CA ASN A 103 3.28 -27.04 10.13
C ASN A 103 4.09 -26.17 11.09
N VAL A 104 3.69 -24.92 11.30
CA VAL A 104 4.36 -23.95 12.17
C VAL A 104 3.31 -23.15 12.94
N ASN A 105 3.66 -22.63 14.11
CA ASN A 105 2.86 -21.64 14.80
C ASN A 105 3.31 -20.25 14.33
N ALA A 106 2.60 -19.68 13.36
CA ALA A 106 2.87 -18.36 12.82
C ALA A 106 1.86 -17.34 13.38
N SER A 107 2.35 -16.17 13.75
CA SER A 107 1.55 -14.98 14.04
C SER A 107 2.22 -13.76 13.43
N CYS A 108 1.43 -12.84 12.90
CA CYS A 108 1.93 -11.58 12.38
C CYS A 108 1.00 -10.46 12.84
N ARG A 109 1.53 -9.51 13.61
CA ARG A 109 0.77 -8.37 14.14
C ARG A 109 1.05 -7.15 13.29
N VAL A 110 0.01 -6.57 12.70
CA VAL A 110 0.04 -5.27 12.03
C VAL A 110 0.03 -4.18 13.10
N ASN A 111 1.19 -3.56 13.29
CA ASN A 111 1.40 -2.51 14.27
C ASN A 111 0.80 -1.18 13.80
N SER A 112 1.03 -0.79 12.54
CA SER A 112 0.46 0.44 11.98
C SER A 112 0.33 0.41 10.45
N VAL A 113 -0.54 1.28 9.94
CA VAL A 113 -0.72 1.60 8.51
C VAL A 113 -0.71 3.12 8.37
N GLU A 114 0.33 3.66 7.76
CA GLU A 114 0.64 5.09 7.78
C GLU A 114 0.97 5.64 6.40
N GLY A 115 0.83 6.95 6.23
CA GLY A 115 1.28 7.63 5.02
C GLY A 115 2.78 7.84 5.09
N THR A 116 3.45 7.86 3.94
CA THR A 116 4.90 8.08 3.87
C THR A 116 5.23 9.48 3.39
N GLU A 117 6.53 9.79 3.27
CA GLU A 117 7.01 10.99 2.59
C GLU A 117 6.65 10.99 1.09
N ASP A 118 6.53 9.80 0.48
CA ASP A 118 6.01 9.62 -0.87
C ASP A 118 4.49 9.44 -0.82
N PRO A 119 3.68 10.38 -1.35
CA PRO A 119 2.23 10.33 -1.23
C PRO A 119 1.59 9.22 -2.06
N PHE A 120 2.34 8.59 -2.97
CA PHE A 120 1.89 7.41 -3.71
C PHE A 120 2.18 6.10 -2.98
N GLN A 121 2.63 6.15 -1.73
CA GLN A 121 2.94 4.98 -0.92
C GLN A 121 2.27 5.06 0.45
N VAL A 122 1.85 3.88 0.92
CA VAL A 122 1.42 3.62 2.30
C VAL A 122 2.41 2.64 2.91
N GLU A 123 2.84 2.87 4.13
CA GLU A 123 3.74 1.96 4.85
C GLU A 123 2.96 1.14 5.87
N VAL A 124 3.21 -0.16 5.86
CA VAL A 124 2.65 -1.12 6.82
C VAL A 124 3.77 -1.66 7.66
N ASN A 125 3.69 -1.39 8.96
CA ASN A 125 4.63 -1.88 9.94
C ASN A 125 4.02 -3.07 10.67
N SER A 126 4.70 -4.21 10.69
CA SER A 126 4.23 -5.43 11.33
C SER A 126 5.34 -6.19 12.04
N THR A 127 4.97 -7.07 12.97
CA THR A 127 5.88 -7.97 13.69
C THR A 127 5.47 -9.40 13.40
N LEU A 128 6.36 -10.16 12.79
CA LEU A 128 6.19 -11.57 12.45
C LEU A 128 6.88 -12.45 13.49
N GLU A 129 6.18 -13.45 14.00
CA GLU A 129 6.70 -14.47 14.90
C GLU A 129 6.31 -15.86 14.37
N ILE A 130 7.29 -16.75 14.19
CA ILE A 130 7.06 -18.12 13.72
C ILE A 130 7.83 -19.09 14.61
N ARG A 131 7.15 -20.16 15.05
CA ARG A 131 7.75 -21.21 15.88
C ARG A 131 7.46 -22.60 15.35
N ALA A 132 8.48 -23.45 15.31
CA ALA A 132 8.37 -24.86 14.94
C ALA A 132 9.34 -25.73 15.76
N GLY A 133 8.82 -26.47 16.73
CA GLY A 133 9.67 -27.19 17.70
C GLY A 133 10.51 -26.21 18.51
N ASN A 134 11.83 -26.35 18.44
CA ASN A 134 12.79 -25.47 19.12
C ASN A 134 13.26 -24.28 18.26
N ILE A 135 12.76 -24.17 17.02
CA ILE A 135 13.15 -23.10 16.09
C ILE A 135 12.15 -21.96 16.23
N GLU A 136 12.66 -20.77 16.51
CA GLU A 136 11.89 -19.53 16.60
C GLU A 136 12.47 -18.49 15.64
N HIS A 137 11.60 -17.78 14.93
CA HIS A 137 11.94 -16.65 14.07
C HIS A 137 11.08 -15.46 14.46
N THR A 138 11.70 -14.30 14.65
CA THR A 138 11.00 -13.05 14.94
C THR A 138 11.61 -11.92 14.12
N GLU A 139 10.75 -11.14 13.48
CA GLU A 139 11.17 -10.08 12.58
C GLU A 139 10.18 -8.92 12.59
N ASN A 140 10.68 -7.69 12.51
CA ASN A 140 9.86 -6.52 12.21
C ASN A 140 9.91 -6.25 10.70
N LEU A 141 8.73 -6.19 10.08
CA LEU A 141 8.56 -5.91 8.67
C LEU A 141 8.06 -4.48 8.53
N SER A 142 8.73 -3.70 7.68
CA SER A 142 8.27 -2.39 7.23
C SER A 142 8.17 -2.45 5.72
N VAL A 143 6.94 -2.44 5.21
CA VAL A 143 6.65 -2.67 3.79
C VAL A 143 5.91 -1.47 3.21
N ARG A 144 6.43 -0.92 2.11
CA ARG A 144 5.80 0.16 1.37
C ARG A 144 4.96 -0.40 0.23
N VAL A 145 3.72 0.05 0.16
CA VAL A 145 2.71 -0.40 -0.80
C VAL A 145 2.31 0.79 -1.65
N THR A 146 2.44 0.64 -2.97
CA THR A 146 2.04 1.71 -3.89
C THR A 146 0.53 1.82 -3.98
N VAL A 147 0.02 3.04 -4.10
CA VAL A 147 -1.39 3.35 -4.38
C VAL A 147 -1.64 3.66 -5.86
N ASP A 148 -0.59 3.57 -6.69
CA ASP A 148 -0.73 3.69 -8.15
C ASP A 148 -1.66 2.58 -8.67
N GLY A 149 -2.63 2.96 -9.51
CA GLY A 149 -3.69 2.08 -10.00
C GLY A 149 -4.91 1.97 -9.08
N LEU A 150 -4.87 2.53 -7.86
CA LEU A 150 -6.04 2.58 -6.99
C LEU A 150 -6.98 3.74 -7.39
N PRO A 151 -8.29 3.60 -7.15
CA PRO A 151 -9.21 4.69 -7.42
C PRO A 151 -9.09 5.80 -6.35
N ASP A 152 -9.33 7.05 -6.74
CA ASP A 152 -9.30 8.23 -5.89
C ASP A 152 -10.64 8.41 -5.17
N PRO A 153 -10.69 8.17 -3.84
CA PRO A 153 -11.94 8.22 -3.10
C PRO A 153 -12.36 9.66 -2.76
N LEU A 154 -11.44 10.64 -2.77
CA LEU A 154 -11.66 11.95 -2.16
C LEU A 154 -12.90 12.67 -2.71
N PRO A 155 -13.11 12.77 -4.04
CA PRO A 155 -14.27 13.46 -4.59
C PRO A 155 -15.59 12.86 -4.12
N PHE A 156 -15.67 11.55 -3.98
CA PHE A 156 -16.88 10.85 -3.50
C PHE A 156 -17.09 11.06 -2.00
N ARG A 157 -16.01 11.17 -1.23
CA ARG A 157 -16.08 11.46 0.21
C ARG A 157 -16.54 12.88 0.49
N VAL A 158 -16.17 13.85 -0.35
CA VAL A 158 -16.49 15.26 -0.17
C VAL A 158 -17.86 15.62 -0.79
N LEU A 159 -18.13 15.15 -2.00
CA LEU A 159 -19.31 15.53 -2.79
C LEU A 159 -20.44 14.51 -2.72
N GLY A 160 -20.20 13.32 -2.17
CA GLY A 160 -21.14 12.21 -2.17
C GLY A 160 -21.09 11.41 -3.47
N ARG A 161 -22.26 10.97 -3.95
CA ARG A 161 -22.33 10.09 -5.13
C ARG A 161 -22.06 10.88 -6.41
N LEU A 162 -21.09 10.42 -7.19
CA LEU A 162 -20.75 10.94 -8.51
C LEU A 162 -20.90 9.83 -9.56
N GLU A 163 -21.13 10.22 -10.82
CA GLU A 163 -21.06 9.29 -11.95
C GLU A 163 -19.59 9.09 -12.34
N HIS A 164 -19.24 7.89 -12.82
CA HIS A 164 -17.87 7.61 -13.24
C HIS A 164 -17.82 6.46 -14.26
N SER A 165 -16.76 6.49 -15.06
CA SER A 165 -16.32 5.37 -15.91
C SER A 165 -15.23 4.57 -15.20
N ASN A 166 -14.51 3.71 -15.94
CA ASN A 166 -13.38 2.96 -15.40
C ASN A 166 -12.15 3.84 -15.06
N THR A 167 -12.03 5.03 -15.66
CA THR A 167 -10.84 5.88 -15.52
C THR A 167 -11.11 7.34 -15.20
N THR A 168 -12.35 7.78 -15.29
CA THR A 168 -12.73 9.20 -15.22
C THR A 168 -13.97 9.35 -14.38
N MET A 169 -14.01 10.37 -13.54
CA MET A 169 -15.19 10.78 -12.78
C MET A 169 -15.85 12.00 -13.43
N GLU A 170 -17.17 12.06 -13.32
CA GLU A 170 -18.01 13.14 -13.82
C GLU A 170 -18.64 13.86 -12.63
N TYR A 171 -18.34 15.15 -12.49
CA TYR A 171 -18.77 15.92 -11.33
C TYR A 171 -20.23 16.39 -11.41
N GLY A 172 -20.84 16.38 -12.59
CA GLY A 172 -22.17 16.95 -12.82
C GLY A 172 -22.26 18.37 -12.24
N ASP A 173 -23.32 18.65 -11.49
CA ASP A 173 -23.47 19.92 -10.78
C ASP A 173 -22.80 19.93 -9.39
N ALA A 174 -22.40 18.76 -8.86
CA ALA A 174 -22.03 18.60 -7.45
C ALA A 174 -20.80 19.44 -7.04
N LEU A 175 -19.77 19.51 -7.89
CA LEU A 175 -18.59 20.33 -7.62
C LEU A 175 -18.93 21.83 -7.66
N ALA A 176 -19.72 22.25 -8.65
CA ALA A 176 -20.15 23.64 -8.76
C ALA A 176 -21.01 24.05 -7.55
N GLU A 177 -21.94 23.21 -7.13
CA GLU A 177 -22.75 23.42 -5.92
C GLU A 177 -21.90 23.51 -4.65
N TYR A 178 -20.92 22.61 -4.50
CA TYR A 178 -19.98 22.64 -3.38
C TYR A 178 -19.18 23.94 -3.32
N LEU A 179 -18.63 24.40 -4.45
CA LEU A 179 -17.90 25.66 -4.55
C LEU A 179 -18.80 26.85 -4.23
N ASN A 180 -20.01 26.89 -4.81
CA ASN A 180 -20.99 27.95 -4.59
C ASN A 180 -21.42 28.01 -3.11
N SER A 181 -21.61 26.86 -2.46
CA SER A 181 -21.93 26.79 -1.03
C SER A 181 -20.80 27.34 -0.14
N SER A 182 -19.57 27.32 -0.66
CA SER A 182 -18.38 27.89 -0.03
C SER A 182 -18.14 29.35 -0.39
N GLY A 183 -19.06 30.00 -1.12
CA GLY A 183 -18.97 31.43 -1.48
C GLY A 183 -18.10 31.74 -2.70
N VAL A 184 -17.76 30.75 -3.51
CA VAL A 184 -16.93 30.92 -4.72
C VAL A 184 -17.69 30.45 -5.95
N ASP A 185 -17.65 31.22 -7.04
CA ASP A 185 -18.36 30.87 -8.29
C ASP A 185 -17.80 29.58 -8.91
N GLY A 186 -18.59 28.50 -8.81
CA GLY A 186 -18.29 27.20 -9.37
C GLY A 186 -18.74 27.02 -10.82
N GLY A 187 -19.23 28.06 -11.50
CA GLY A 187 -19.90 27.95 -12.80
C GLY A 187 -19.05 27.33 -13.93
N ALA A 188 -17.72 27.42 -13.87
CA ALA A 188 -16.82 26.75 -14.82
C ALA A 188 -16.80 25.22 -14.65
N TYR A 189 -17.17 24.74 -13.46
CA TYR A 189 -17.06 23.33 -13.04
C TYR A 189 -18.36 22.54 -13.14
N ILE A 190 -19.43 23.12 -13.68
CA ILE A 190 -20.63 22.39 -14.07
C ILE A 190 -20.23 21.35 -15.12
N ASN A 191 -20.54 20.07 -14.92
CA ASN A 191 -20.11 18.96 -15.78
C ASN A 191 -18.57 18.86 -15.95
N ALA A 192 -17.80 19.30 -14.95
CA ALA A 192 -16.36 19.07 -14.94
C ALA A 192 -16.05 17.57 -14.91
N THR A 193 -14.82 17.22 -15.29
CA THR A 193 -14.32 15.84 -15.24
C THR A 193 -12.97 15.77 -14.53
N GLY A 194 -12.64 14.61 -13.98
CA GLY A 194 -11.36 14.35 -13.32
C GLY A 194 -10.93 12.90 -13.44
N PRO A 195 -9.67 12.56 -13.15
CA PRO A 195 -9.20 11.18 -13.22
C PRO A 195 -9.71 10.37 -12.02
N LEU A 196 -10.29 9.19 -12.27
CA LEU A 196 -10.70 8.28 -11.19
C LEU A 196 -9.52 7.47 -10.64
N ILE A 197 -8.55 7.12 -11.49
CA ILE A 197 -7.46 6.21 -11.09
C ILE A 197 -6.21 7.03 -10.81
N ILE A 198 -5.63 6.85 -9.62
CA ILE A 198 -4.38 7.47 -9.24
C ILE A 198 -3.27 6.89 -10.10
N ARG A 199 -2.61 7.76 -10.86
CA ARG A 199 -1.45 7.41 -11.69
C ARG A 199 -0.35 8.42 -11.47
N ARG A 200 0.85 7.96 -11.14
CA ARG A 200 1.98 8.87 -10.96
C ARG A 200 2.36 9.50 -12.29
N CYS A 201 2.57 10.81 -12.31
CA CYS A 201 3.19 11.48 -13.46
C CYS A 201 4.62 10.95 -13.66
N PRO A 202 4.99 10.41 -14.85
CA PRO A 202 6.33 9.89 -15.10
C PRO A 202 7.36 10.99 -15.40
N TYR A 203 6.93 12.25 -15.51
CA TYR A 203 7.78 13.37 -15.90
C TYR A 203 8.22 14.15 -14.66
N GLU A 204 9.51 14.21 -14.37
CA GLU A 204 10.07 15.01 -13.28
C GLU A 204 11.35 15.74 -13.73
N PRO A 205 11.63 16.96 -13.23
CA PRO A 205 10.80 17.75 -12.30
C PRO A 205 9.60 18.40 -13.03
N TYR A 206 8.50 18.66 -12.32
CA TYR A 206 7.27 19.21 -12.91
C TYR A 206 7.46 20.55 -13.62
N THR A 207 8.46 21.33 -13.19
CA THR A 207 8.83 22.62 -13.81
C THR A 207 9.29 22.49 -15.26
N SER A 208 9.62 21.28 -15.71
CA SER A 208 10.01 20.98 -17.09
C SER A 208 8.84 20.59 -18.00
N HIS A 209 7.61 20.44 -17.48
CA HIS A 209 6.45 20.05 -18.27
C HIS A 209 6.19 21.04 -19.40
N GLY A 210 6.07 22.32 -19.05
CA GLY A 210 5.53 23.30 -19.97
C GLY A 210 4.12 22.93 -20.47
N PRO A 211 3.62 23.61 -21.50
CA PRO A 211 2.28 23.36 -22.03
C PRO A 211 2.06 21.91 -22.51
N GLU A 212 3.05 21.31 -23.18
CA GLU A 212 2.94 19.94 -23.70
C GLU A 212 2.93 18.88 -22.58
N GLY A 213 3.74 19.07 -21.54
CA GLY A 213 3.72 18.18 -20.38
C GLY A 213 2.42 18.27 -19.60
N VAL A 214 1.89 19.48 -19.41
CA VAL A 214 0.56 19.66 -18.77
C VAL A 214 -0.55 19.03 -19.61
N HIS A 215 -0.49 19.19 -20.95
CA HIS A 215 -1.41 18.50 -21.85
C HIS A 215 -1.37 16.98 -21.66
N ALA A 216 -0.16 16.40 -21.58
CA ALA A 216 0.01 14.97 -21.31
C ALA A 216 -0.56 14.57 -19.94
N CYS A 217 -0.37 15.39 -18.90
CA CYS A 217 -0.93 15.12 -17.57
C CYS A 217 -2.46 15.12 -17.57
N ILE A 218 -3.08 16.08 -18.26
CA ILE A 218 -4.54 16.16 -18.41
C ILE A 218 -5.06 14.94 -19.17
N LEU A 219 -4.47 14.61 -20.31
CA LEU A 219 -4.91 13.48 -21.14
C LEU A 219 -4.81 12.12 -20.42
N ASN A 220 -3.76 11.93 -19.61
CA ASN A 220 -3.50 10.65 -18.94
C ASN A 220 -4.07 10.57 -17.52
N GLY A 221 -4.57 11.69 -16.98
CA GLY A 221 -5.10 11.74 -15.62
C GLY A 221 -4.04 11.61 -14.54
N TYR A 222 -2.86 12.22 -14.74
CA TYR A 222 -1.75 12.06 -13.81
C TYR A 222 -1.95 12.86 -12.52
N TYR A 223 -1.44 12.28 -11.44
CA TYR A 223 -1.33 12.90 -10.13
C TYR A 223 0.12 13.33 -9.91
N HIS A 224 0.27 14.36 -9.10
CA HIS A 224 1.54 14.98 -8.76
C HIS A 224 1.71 15.03 -7.24
N GLU A 225 2.96 15.04 -6.80
CA GLU A 225 3.30 15.30 -5.40
C GLU A 225 2.93 16.75 -5.02
N SER A 226 2.33 16.91 -3.84
CA SER A 226 1.83 18.20 -3.34
C SER A 226 1.98 18.31 -1.83
N ARG A 227 2.38 19.48 -1.33
CA ARG A 227 2.39 19.76 0.12
C ARG A 227 1.01 20.10 0.65
N ASP A 228 0.15 20.61 -0.22
CA ASP A 228 -1.16 21.15 0.13
C ASP A 228 -2.28 20.13 -0.10
N GLY A 229 -1.98 19.07 -0.86
CA GLY A 229 -2.87 17.94 -1.08
C GLY A 229 -2.96 16.96 0.08
N ALA A 230 -3.85 15.97 -0.06
CA ALA A 230 -4.02 14.90 0.90
C ALA A 230 -3.37 13.59 0.42
N CYS A 231 -2.73 12.84 1.35
CA CYS A 231 -2.24 11.49 1.06
C CYS A 231 -3.41 10.51 0.95
N TYR A 232 -3.18 9.31 0.40
CA TYR A 232 -4.26 8.35 0.12
C TYR A 232 -5.13 8.00 1.32
N LEU A 233 -4.54 7.81 2.51
CA LEU A 233 -5.30 7.54 3.74
C LEU A 233 -6.19 8.72 4.16
N CYS A 234 -5.69 9.95 4.02
CA CYS A 234 -6.48 11.16 4.29
C CYS A 234 -7.61 11.32 3.26
N ARG A 235 -7.36 10.97 1.98
CA ARG A 235 -8.37 10.96 0.93
C ARG A 235 -9.52 10.00 1.23
N LEU A 236 -9.21 8.78 1.73
CA LEU A 236 -10.23 7.83 2.19
C LEU A 236 -11.08 8.37 3.34
N GLU A 237 -10.46 9.15 4.25
CA GLU A 237 -11.15 9.83 5.35
C GLU A 237 -11.97 11.05 4.88
N GLY A 238 -11.89 11.44 3.61
CA GLY A 238 -12.52 12.66 3.09
C GLY A 238 -11.81 13.95 3.51
N LYS A 239 -10.58 13.86 4.01
CA LYS A 239 -9.75 15.02 4.32
C LYS A 239 -9.08 15.54 3.06
N THR A 240 -9.16 16.84 2.87
CA THR A 240 -8.70 17.55 1.67
C THR A 240 -7.27 18.06 1.78
N SER A 241 -6.68 17.96 2.97
CA SER A 241 -5.29 18.33 3.28
C SER A 241 -4.68 17.36 4.28
N CYS A 242 -3.34 17.41 4.42
CA CYS A 242 -2.58 16.48 5.23
C CYS A 242 -1.32 17.16 5.80
N PRO A 243 -0.84 16.77 7.00
CA PRO A 243 0.47 17.22 7.50
C PRO A 243 1.66 16.54 6.77
N HIS A 244 1.40 15.47 6.02
CA HIS A 244 2.38 14.76 5.19
C HIS A 244 2.26 15.23 3.73
N MET A 245 3.21 14.84 2.88
CA MET A 245 3.03 14.99 1.43
C MET A 245 1.74 14.31 0.98
N GLY A 246 1.04 14.95 0.06
CA GLY A 246 -0.19 14.52 -0.53
C GLY A 246 -0.15 14.49 -2.05
N LEU A 247 -1.27 14.07 -2.62
CA LEU A 247 -1.47 14.02 -4.06
C LEU A 247 -2.24 15.25 -4.51
N GLU A 248 -2.00 15.72 -5.72
CA GLU A 248 -2.88 16.65 -6.43
C GLU A 248 -3.09 16.21 -7.87
N THR A 249 -4.20 16.64 -8.47
CA THR A 249 -4.49 16.41 -9.89
C THR A 249 -5.31 17.54 -10.49
N PHE A 250 -5.38 17.57 -11.81
CA PHE A 250 -6.19 18.51 -12.56
C PHE A 250 -7.66 18.06 -12.58
N ILE A 251 -8.56 18.98 -12.25
CA ILE A 251 -10.00 18.85 -12.52
C ILE A 251 -10.32 19.73 -13.72
N ILE A 252 -10.83 19.12 -14.78
CA ILE A 252 -11.02 19.76 -16.09
C ILE A 252 -12.39 20.45 -16.11
N PRO A 253 -12.44 21.80 -16.12
CA PRO A 253 -13.66 22.56 -16.31
C PRO A 253 -14.31 22.27 -17.66
N SER A 254 -15.63 22.46 -17.75
CA SER A 254 -16.36 22.29 -19.02
C SER A 254 -16.60 23.61 -19.76
N LYS A 255 -16.45 24.74 -19.07
CA LYS A 255 -16.85 26.06 -19.55
C LYS A 255 -15.77 27.11 -19.36
N GLU A 256 -15.54 27.89 -20.40
CA GLU A 256 -14.66 29.06 -20.37
C GLU A 256 -15.39 30.27 -19.76
N LEU A 257 -14.88 30.70 -18.61
CA LEU A 257 -15.11 31.99 -17.97
C LEU A 257 -13.79 32.78 -17.91
N GLY A 258 -13.87 34.10 -17.74
CA GLY A 258 -12.67 34.96 -17.65
C GLY A 258 -11.78 34.62 -16.45
N GLU A 259 -12.39 34.29 -15.31
CA GLU A 259 -11.73 33.79 -14.11
C GLU A 259 -12.62 32.70 -13.49
N ALA A 260 -11.99 31.72 -12.84
CA ALA A 260 -12.67 30.68 -12.06
C ALA A 260 -11.70 30.13 -10.99
N PRO A 261 -12.17 29.34 -10.02
CA PRO A 261 -11.29 28.64 -9.07
C PRO A 261 -10.19 27.87 -9.79
N VAL A 262 -8.99 27.79 -9.20
CA VAL A 262 -7.86 27.05 -9.78
C VAL A 262 -8.23 25.57 -9.97
N SER A 263 -7.91 25.01 -11.14
CA SER A 263 -8.27 23.67 -11.61
C SER A 263 -7.46 22.54 -10.97
N ILE A 264 -7.09 22.70 -9.71
CA ILE A 264 -6.34 21.71 -8.92
C ILE A 264 -7.22 21.26 -7.76
N ASP A 265 -7.32 19.95 -7.57
CA ASP A 265 -8.23 19.35 -6.59
C ASP A 265 -8.06 19.87 -5.16
N HIS A 266 -6.84 20.03 -4.65
CA HIS A 266 -6.63 20.57 -3.30
C HIS A 266 -7.14 22.02 -3.18
N VAL A 267 -7.03 22.84 -4.24
CA VAL A 267 -7.60 24.19 -4.23
C VAL A 267 -9.11 24.11 -4.24
N LEU A 268 -9.69 23.29 -5.11
CA LEU A 268 -11.14 23.17 -5.25
C LEU A 268 -11.80 22.62 -3.99
N PHE A 269 -11.16 21.67 -3.29
CA PHE A 269 -11.72 21.07 -2.09
C PHE A 269 -11.33 21.80 -0.80
N ASN A 270 -10.17 22.45 -0.71
CA ASN A 270 -9.68 23.10 0.50
C ASN A 270 -9.70 24.64 0.39
N GLU A 271 -8.74 25.24 -0.32
CA GLU A 271 -8.37 26.67 -0.17
C GLU A 271 -9.15 27.67 -1.03
N LYS A 272 -9.76 27.21 -2.13
CA LYS A 272 -10.72 27.91 -3.00
C LYS A 272 -10.33 29.36 -3.32
N TYR A 273 -9.30 29.53 -4.14
CA TYR A 273 -8.93 30.81 -4.74
C TYR A 273 -8.95 30.73 -6.28
N THR A 274 -9.02 31.89 -6.93
CA THR A 274 -9.19 32.01 -8.38
C THR A 274 -7.86 31.92 -9.13
N GLY A 275 -7.95 31.44 -10.37
CA GLY A 275 -6.86 31.40 -11.34
C GLY A 275 -7.26 32.07 -12.65
N GLU A 276 -6.25 32.28 -13.49
CA GLU A 276 -6.41 32.80 -14.85
C GLU A 276 -6.69 31.65 -15.81
N ALA A 277 -7.58 31.88 -16.78
CA ALA A 277 -7.85 30.91 -17.83
C ALA A 277 -6.62 30.71 -18.72
N LEU A 278 -6.25 29.44 -18.94
CA LEU A 278 -5.19 29.01 -19.84
C LEU A 278 -5.74 27.96 -20.80
N ASN A 279 -5.46 28.13 -22.09
CA ASN A 279 -5.76 27.13 -23.11
C ASN A 279 -4.53 26.25 -23.34
N ILE A 280 -4.61 24.99 -22.92
CA ILE A 280 -3.57 23.97 -23.09
C ILE A 280 -4.08 22.96 -24.12
N SER A 281 -3.73 23.20 -25.39
CA SER A 281 -4.04 22.30 -26.51
C SER A 281 -5.52 21.89 -26.58
N GLY A 282 -6.42 22.86 -26.35
CA GLY A 282 -7.88 22.66 -26.40
C GLY A 282 -8.53 22.39 -25.05
N PHE A 283 -7.75 22.16 -23.98
CA PHE A 283 -8.27 22.12 -22.61
C PHE A 283 -8.19 23.51 -21.98
N ILE A 284 -9.25 23.91 -21.31
CA ILE A 284 -9.32 25.17 -20.59
C ILE A 284 -9.11 24.85 -19.12
N ILE A 285 -8.02 25.34 -18.54
CA ILE A 285 -7.72 25.18 -17.11
C ILE A 285 -7.48 26.54 -16.48
N TYR A 286 -7.70 26.63 -15.18
CA TYR A 286 -7.47 27.83 -14.39
C TYR A 286 -6.27 27.62 -13.49
N LEU A 287 -5.24 28.44 -13.60
CA LEU A 287 -4.05 28.35 -12.75
C LEU A 287 -3.71 29.72 -12.15
N ASP A 288 -3.18 29.73 -10.94
CA ASP A 288 -2.54 30.91 -10.36
C ASP A 288 -1.05 30.93 -10.71
N ALA A 289 -0.34 31.99 -10.31
CA ALA A 289 1.08 32.14 -10.59
C ALA A 289 1.95 31.03 -9.97
N GLY A 290 1.56 30.51 -8.80
CA GLY A 290 2.27 29.43 -8.11
C GLY A 290 2.21 28.13 -8.92
N HIS A 291 1.01 27.70 -9.31
CA HIS A 291 0.83 26.49 -10.11
C HIS A 291 1.42 26.63 -11.52
N MET A 292 1.29 27.80 -12.16
CA MET A 292 1.96 28.05 -13.45
C MET A 292 3.47 27.82 -13.34
N THR A 293 4.09 28.35 -12.27
CA THR A 293 5.53 28.15 -12.02
C THR A 293 5.85 26.68 -11.76
N LYS A 294 5.05 25.99 -10.93
CA LYS A 294 5.21 24.56 -10.61
C LYS A 294 5.22 23.70 -11.87
N TYR A 295 4.31 23.97 -12.80
CA TYR A 295 4.15 23.19 -14.03
C TYR A 295 4.94 23.74 -15.23
N GLY A 296 5.75 24.78 -15.04
CA GLY A 296 6.55 25.38 -16.11
C GLY A 296 5.74 26.05 -17.22
N VAL A 297 4.48 26.40 -16.95
CA VAL A 297 3.60 27.10 -17.89
C VAL A 297 3.74 28.61 -17.65
N ARG A 298 3.71 29.40 -18.73
CA ARG A 298 3.77 30.86 -18.65
C ARG A 298 2.60 31.47 -19.41
N ARG A 299 2.24 32.70 -19.03
CA ARG A 299 1.34 33.56 -19.81
C ARG A 299 1.88 33.67 -21.24
N GLN A 300 1.00 33.44 -22.22
CA GLN A 300 1.26 33.80 -23.61
C GLN A 300 0.95 35.27 -23.84
#